data_AF-A0A2T3P7T2-F1
#
_entry.id   AF-A0A2T3P7T2-F1
#
_cell.length_a   1.000
_cell.length_b   1.000
_cell.length_c   1.000
_cell.angle_alpha   90.00
_cell.angle_beta   90.00
_cell.angle_gamma   90.00
#
_symmetry.space_group_name_H-M   'P 1'
#
loop_
_entity.id
_entity.type
_entity.pdbx_description
1 polymer ?
#
loop_
_entity_poly.entity_id
_entity_poly.type
_entity_poly.pdbx_seq_one_letter_code
_entity_poly.pdbx_strand_id
1 'polypeptide(L)'
;MRKLLVLCSLIILGCNSGTSTSTSTSTATTNNIVSVEVSYENISGTSAANIPTQSSSPFSATAYFENKSKRDVTKEVNWLSSDPAVATINDTGVAKGIKEGTATIMALYKGLKSNAIDLSISEARLWRFNIDFSSDFSGDLPKGVSFPLTAMATYNDMSQKEATSDVVWHTSDPNIVSVDADGVVRGINLGKAIITATFNGKESNTLKVTVSDAVFTKIRIQPNESILHPIPVGFTQSMVVVGTLSDGVELELRDGIVWSVEDDAIATITNLGVVKAHNEGETTIGAQYGSIKSASLPIVTTTVSLGEIVLSAQRGVHHLPKGNKLQLQAIGTFSDGSKIDITSDTLWSSDDESIAIVSNSGAILGVNIGQASITATFANIQADFNIDVNRALTSFEIVTLGSSTSHSSKTVNSGDILVEDRDITLVYRGDDIEVFVQSEAQYVQASDAGHDFIVKRDQENNIVGFAGYVKVYRTSKEHMYDDSFYTTFFSANSTRSQADLGSNYSGELFYSALPKDEKPLTVKLGRVTLSLNEGDPACTVSGRDVYTCVDAEVNGQSFMSKLYDKNRRRQGDLFVKFYGDSGEFASGYIYEEAYQGNAKKVDVFILTKQ
;
A
#
# COMPACT_ATOMS: atom_id res chain seq x y z
N MET A 1 20.88 21.64 36.91
CA MET A 1 20.72 22.19 38.27
C MET A 1 21.16 23.66 38.31
N ARG A 2 20.23 24.61 38.46
CA ARG A 2 20.50 25.98 38.92
C ARG A 2 19.66 26.19 40.19
N LYS A 3 20.25 26.71 41.27
CA LYS A 3 19.53 26.95 42.53
C LYS A 3 18.64 28.18 42.37
N LEU A 4 17.33 27.97 42.34
CA LEU A 4 16.33 29.04 42.34
C LEU A 4 16.24 29.62 43.75
N LEU A 5 16.78 30.83 43.95
CA LEU A 5 16.80 31.47 45.27
C LEU A 5 15.65 32.48 45.36
N VAL A 6 14.45 31.97 45.65
CA VAL A 6 13.23 32.76 45.82
C VAL A 6 13.25 33.43 47.19
N LEU A 7 13.43 34.76 47.22
CA LEU A 7 13.21 35.54 48.45
C LEU A 7 11.71 35.81 48.61
N CYS A 8 11.05 35.07 49.51
CA CYS A 8 9.71 35.43 49.97
C CYS A 8 9.75 36.72 50.80
N SER A 9 9.09 37.77 50.32
CA SER A 9 8.77 38.95 51.11
C SER A 9 7.60 38.64 52.06
N LEU A 10 7.91 38.57 53.36
CA LEU A 10 6.96 38.25 54.42
C LEU A 10 6.05 39.47 54.69
N ILE A 11 4.76 39.38 54.33
CA ILE A 11 3.77 40.41 54.69
C ILE A 11 3.24 40.13 56.09
N ILE A 12 3.67 40.92 57.08
CA ILE A 12 3.12 40.87 58.44
C ILE A 12 1.94 41.84 58.53
N LEU A 13 0.72 41.29 58.48
CA LEU A 13 -0.50 42.01 58.82
C LEU A 13 -0.66 42.06 60.36
N GLY A 14 -0.20 43.16 60.96
CA GLY A 14 -0.47 43.48 62.37
C GLY A 14 -1.66 44.43 62.49
N CYS A 15 -2.75 43.98 63.09
CA CYS A 15 -3.94 44.78 63.35
C CYS A 15 -4.22 44.82 64.86
N ASN A 16 -4.21 46.00 65.50
CA ASN A 16 -5.25 46.33 66.49
C ASN A 16 -5.33 47.81 66.92
N SER A 17 -6.57 48.24 67.17
CA SER A 17 -7.09 49.21 68.16
C SER A 17 -6.20 50.26 68.85
N GLY A 18 -6.76 51.48 68.99
CA GLY A 18 -6.60 52.26 70.23
C GLY A 18 -6.38 53.76 70.03
N THR A 19 -7.40 54.57 70.33
CA THR A 19 -7.29 56.05 70.33
C THR A 19 -6.32 56.57 71.40
N SER A 20 -5.31 57.34 70.98
CA SER A 20 -4.84 58.49 71.76
C SER A 20 -4.20 59.54 70.86
N THR A 21 -4.63 60.79 71.00
CA THR A 21 -4.02 61.94 70.33
C THR A 21 -2.73 62.33 71.06
N SER A 22 -1.58 61.93 70.52
CA SER A 22 -0.31 62.56 70.82
C SER A 22 0.22 63.25 69.56
N THR A 23 0.14 64.58 69.55
CA THR A 23 0.80 65.44 68.57
C THR A 23 2.31 65.38 68.80
N SER A 24 2.94 64.29 68.36
CA SER A 24 4.36 64.30 68.08
C SER A 24 4.57 65.01 66.75
N THR A 25 4.96 66.30 66.83
CA THR A 25 5.63 66.97 65.73
C THR A 25 6.97 66.28 65.47
N SER A 26 6.92 65.15 64.76
CA SER A 26 8.04 64.66 63.98
C SER A 26 8.31 65.73 62.93
N THR A 27 9.18 66.68 63.27
CA THR A 27 9.91 67.43 62.26
C THR A 27 10.57 66.40 61.39
N ALA A 28 10.06 66.22 60.17
CA ALA A 28 10.68 65.37 59.18
C ALA A 28 12.08 65.92 58.94
N THR A 29 13.08 65.30 59.58
CA THR A 29 14.49 65.56 59.30
C THR A 29 14.67 65.25 57.83
N THR A 30 14.90 66.31 57.04
CA THR A 30 15.17 66.18 55.61
C THR A 30 16.47 65.40 55.48
N ASN A 31 16.35 64.10 55.28
CA ASN A 31 17.47 63.20 55.08
C ASN A 31 18.07 63.57 53.73
N ASN A 32 19.07 64.45 53.75
CA ASN A 32 19.61 65.01 52.53
C ASN A 32 20.39 63.94 51.78
N ILE A 33 20.41 64.06 50.46
CA ILE A 33 21.25 63.24 49.61
C ILE A 33 22.69 63.75 49.66
N VAL A 34 23.63 62.84 49.83
CA VAL A 34 25.08 63.10 49.89
C VAL A 34 25.72 62.85 48.54
N SER A 35 25.33 61.76 47.87
CA SER A 35 25.86 61.38 46.55
C SER A 35 24.87 60.52 45.78
N VAL A 36 25.12 60.37 44.48
CA VAL A 36 24.50 59.37 43.61
C VAL A 36 25.61 58.59 42.91
N GLU A 37 25.45 57.28 42.81
CA GLU A 37 26.38 56.36 42.15
C GLU A 37 25.65 55.68 41.00
N VAL A 38 26.28 55.66 39.83
CA VAL A 38 25.87 54.83 38.68
C VAL A 38 26.69 53.54 38.71
N SER A 39 26.02 52.42 38.47
CA SER A 39 26.65 51.11 38.33
C SER A 39 26.17 50.39 37.07
N TYR A 40 27.06 49.60 36.47
CA TYR A 40 26.78 48.69 35.36
C TYR A 40 26.61 47.27 35.92
N GLU A 41 25.69 46.48 35.39
CA GLU A 41 25.34 45.12 35.88
C GLU A 41 24.99 45.05 37.40
N ASN A 42 24.67 46.18 38.02
CA ASN A 42 24.49 46.36 39.48
C ASN A 42 25.77 46.19 40.33
N ILE A 43 26.95 46.37 39.72
CA ILE A 43 28.25 46.30 40.40
C ILE A 43 28.68 47.72 40.81
N SER A 44 28.53 48.06 42.09
CA SER A 44 29.05 49.31 42.68
C SER A 44 30.57 49.44 42.45
N GLY A 45 31.03 50.68 42.25
CA GLY A 45 32.43 51.00 41.96
C GLY A 45 32.88 50.73 40.52
N THR A 46 31.98 50.35 39.61
CA THR A 46 32.33 50.16 38.19
C THR A 46 32.73 51.48 37.55
N SER A 47 33.96 51.54 37.00
CA SER A 47 34.49 52.71 36.30
C SER A 47 34.39 52.63 34.77
N ALA A 48 34.23 51.42 34.22
CA ALA A 48 34.17 51.19 32.77
C ALA A 48 33.18 50.07 32.43
N ALA A 49 32.56 50.17 31.26
CA ALA A 49 31.67 49.17 30.68
C ALA A 49 31.97 49.02 29.18
N ASN A 50 31.63 47.88 28.60
CA ASN A 50 31.72 47.65 27.15
C ASN A 50 30.42 47.04 26.67
N ILE A 51 29.80 47.63 25.65
CA ILE A 51 28.61 47.06 25.00
C ILE A 51 28.82 47.10 23.48
N PRO A 52 28.32 46.12 22.71
CA PRO A 52 28.49 46.17 21.28
C PRO A 52 27.71 47.29 20.60
N THR A 53 28.15 47.67 19.40
CA THR A 53 27.34 48.43 18.46
C THR A 53 25.94 47.82 18.31
N GLN A 54 24.92 48.69 18.33
CA GLN A 54 23.49 48.36 18.25
C GLN A 54 22.90 47.51 19.39
N SER A 55 23.70 47.07 20.36
CA SER A 55 23.24 46.36 21.55
C SER A 55 22.89 47.32 22.69
N SER A 56 22.10 46.84 23.64
CA SER A 56 21.66 47.62 24.80
C SER A 56 21.96 46.90 26.11
N SER A 57 22.29 47.66 27.15
CA SER A 57 22.53 47.12 28.51
C SER A 57 21.97 48.06 29.60
N PRO A 58 21.50 47.51 30.73
CA PRO A 58 20.97 48.30 31.83
C PRO A 58 22.09 48.89 32.71
N PHE A 59 21.89 50.14 33.11
CA PHE A 59 22.61 50.85 34.15
C PHE A 59 21.65 51.17 35.29
N SER A 60 22.14 51.16 36.52
CA SER A 60 21.36 51.49 37.71
C SER A 60 21.98 52.68 38.44
N ALA A 61 21.12 53.52 39.05
CA ALA A 61 21.54 54.68 39.82
C ALA A 61 21.08 54.52 41.28
N THR A 62 22.00 54.63 42.23
CA THR A 62 21.75 54.54 43.67
C THR A 62 22.08 55.86 44.36
N ALA A 63 21.11 56.44 45.06
CA ALA A 63 21.29 57.61 45.91
C ALA A 63 21.72 57.21 47.33
N TYR A 64 22.70 57.91 47.91
CA TYR A 64 23.16 57.73 49.28
C TYR A 64 22.81 58.97 50.13
N PHE A 65 22.35 58.75 51.37
CA PHE A 65 21.83 59.80 52.23
C PHE A 65 22.68 60.00 53.49
N GLU A 66 22.55 61.16 54.15
CA GLU A 66 23.31 61.52 55.36
C GLU A 66 23.20 60.50 56.49
N ASN A 67 22.02 59.89 56.66
CA ASN A 67 21.80 58.81 57.64
C ASN A 67 22.38 57.44 57.23
N LYS A 68 23.22 57.39 56.19
CA LYS A 68 23.84 56.18 55.60
C LYS A 68 22.87 55.21 54.92
N SER A 69 21.59 55.57 54.74
CA SER A 69 20.69 54.78 53.90
C SER A 69 21.04 54.94 52.42
N LYS A 70 20.57 54.00 51.59
CA LYS A 70 20.66 54.06 50.13
C LYS A 70 19.31 53.76 49.49
N ARG A 71 19.06 54.29 48.30
CA ARG A 71 17.83 54.05 47.52
C ARG A 71 18.14 53.93 46.04
N ASP A 72 17.51 52.98 45.37
CA ASP A 72 17.44 52.96 43.91
C ASP A 72 16.66 54.20 43.42
N VAL A 73 17.26 54.91 42.47
CA VAL A 73 16.73 56.12 41.81
C VAL A 73 16.84 55.99 40.28
N THR A 74 17.09 54.80 39.74
CA THR A 74 17.33 54.50 38.31
C THR A 74 16.31 55.12 37.35
N LYS A 75 15.04 55.25 37.77
CA LYS A 75 13.93 55.84 36.98
C LYS A 75 13.57 57.29 37.37
N GLU A 76 14.32 57.90 38.28
CA GLU A 76 14.13 59.28 38.74
C GLU A 76 15.31 60.20 38.43
N VAL A 77 16.44 59.66 37.97
CA VAL A 77 17.60 60.45 37.53
C VAL A 77 17.42 60.94 36.11
N ASN A 78 18.03 62.08 35.80
CA ASN A 78 18.25 62.48 34.42
C ASN A 78 19.54 61.80 33.92
N TRP A 79 19.41 60.82 33.04
CA TRP A 79 20.54 60.09 32.45
C TRP A 79 21.26 60.94 31.39
N LEU A 80 22.59 60.85 31.36
CA LEU A 80 23.46 61.62 30.49
C LEU A 80 24.47 60.69 29.80
N SER A 81 24.64 60.90 28.49
CA SER A 81 25.78 60.37 27.72
C SER A 81 26.63 61.54 27.24
N SER A 82 27.95 61.42 27.30
CA SER A 82 28.87 62.44 26.75
C SER A 82 28.83 62.53 25.22
N ASP A 83 28.48 61.43 24.54
CA ASP A 83 28.35 61.38 23.09
C ASP A 83 27.17 60.46 22.69
N PRO A 84 25.97 61.04 22.50
CA PRO A 84 24.79 60.32 22.01
C PRO A 84 24.92 59.71 20.60
N ALA A 85 25.91 60.12 19.80
CA ALA A 85 26.19 59.52 18.48
C ALA A 85 27.04 58.25 18.59
N VAL A 86 27.77 58.07 19.70
CA VAL A 86 28.45 56.83 20.08
C VAL A 86 27.52 55.93 20.89
N ALA A 87 26.89 56.44 21.96
CA ALA A 87 25.98 55.69 22.81
C ALA A 87 24.86 56.56 23.39
N THR A 88 23.60 56.13 23.27
CA THR A 88 22.47 56.77 23.96
C THR A 88 22.16 56.06 25.27
N ILE A 89 21.40 56.72 26.14
CA ILE A 89 20.78 56.10 27.32
C ILE A 89 19.38 56.68 27.52
N ASN A 90 18.39 55.84 27.82
CA ASN A 90 17.01 56.26 28.03
C ASN A 90 16.72 56.59 29.50
N ASP A 91 15.53 57.15 29.74
CA ASP A 91 14.99 57.49 31.06
C ASP A 91 14.84 56.29 32.02
N THR A 92 14.74 55.08 31.49
CA THR A 92 14.73 53.84 32.28
C THR A 92 16.12 53.30 32.65
N GLY A 93 17.20 53.99 32.26
CA GLY A 93 18.58 53.57 32.52
C GLY A 93 19.15 52.53 31.55
N VAL A 94 18.51 52.31 30.40
CA VAL A 94 19.01 51.38 29.37
C VAL A 94 19.87 52.15 28.38
N ALA A 95 21.18 51.88 28.38
CA ALA A 95 22.11 52.39 27.39
C ALA A 95 22.01 51.58 26.09
N LYS A 96 22.23 52.21 24.94
CA LYS A 96 22.33 51.57 23.62
C LYS A 96 23.55 52.07 22.87
N GLY A 97 24.41 51.17 22.41
CA GLY A 97 25.51 51.49 21.51
C GLY A 97 24.99 51.85 20.12
N ILE A 98 25.46 52.95 19.55
CA ILE A 98 25.06 53.46 18.22
C ILE A 98 26.19 53.28 17.21
N LYS A 99 27.42 53.63 17.60
CA LYS A 99 28.62 53.59 16.76
C LYS A 99 29.85 53.23 17.60
N GLU A 100 30.83 52.56 17.01
CA GLU A 100 32.12 52.33 17.66
C GLU A 100 32.77 53.63 18.15
N GLY A 101 33.36 53.58 19.34
CA GLY A 101 33.96 54.74 20.01
C GLY A 101 33.89 54.61 21.52
N THR A 102 34.06 55.72 22.24
CA THR A 102 33.89 55.80 23.69
C THR A 102 32.98 56.97 24.06
N ALA A 103 32.07 56.73 25.00
CA ALA A 103 31.25 57.76 25.65
C ALA A 103 31.30 57.54 27.16
N THR A 104 30.89 58.52 27.96
CA THR A 104 30.72 58.34 29.40
C THR A 104 29.25 58.42 29.78
N ILE A 105 28.80 57.47 30.61
CA ILE A 105 27.44 57.44 31.17
C ILE A 105 27.48 58.05 32.57
N MET A 106 26.56 58.99 32.82
CA MET A 106 26.35 59.64 34.12
C MET A 106 24.86 59.78 34.43
N ALA A 107 24.55 60.05 35.68
CA ALA A 107 23.22 60.43 36.16
C ALA A 107 23.27 61.77 36.90
N LEU A 108 22.22 62.58 36.74
CA LEU A 108 21.97 63.78 37.54
C LEU A 108 20.72 63.56 38.39
N TYR A 109 20.85 63.62 39.71
CA TYR A 109 19.72 63.48 40.64
C TYR A 109 19.70 64.64 41.64
N LYS A 110 18.60 65.39 41.66
CA LYS A 110 18.41 66.57 42.53
C LYS A 110 19.59 67.58 42.53
N GLY A 111 20.25 67.72 41.37
CA GLY A 111 21.40 68.62 41.20
C GLY A 111 22.77 67.99 41.46
N LEU A 112 22.85 66.80 42.06
CA LEU A 112 24.09 66.04 42.22
C LEU A 112 24.39 65.19 40.98
N LYS A 113 25.63 65.26 40.50
CA LYS A 113 26.16 64.37 39.45
C LYS A 113 26.73 63.10 40.07
N SER A 114 26.60 61.98 39.36
CA SER A 114 27.23 60.71 39.73
C SER A 114 28.72 60.64 39.38
N ASN A 115 29.35 59.51 39.71
CA ASN A 115 30.52 59.03 38.96
C ASN A 115 30.18 58.89 37.46
N ALA A 116 31.23 58.94 36.63
CA ALA A 116 31.15 58.55 35.24
C ALA A 116 31.53 57.08 35.10
N ILE A 117 30.87 56.37 34.17
CA ILE A 117 31.33 55.07 33.67
C ILE A 117 31.78 55.27 32.22
N ASP A 118 33.05 54.93 31.94
CA ASP A 118 33.61 54.92 30.59
C ASP A 118 32.99 53.76 29.80
N LEU A 119 32.06 54.08 28.91
CA LEU A 119 31.37 53.13 28.04
C LEU A 119 32.08 53.05 26.70
N SER A 120 32.82 51.95 26.50
CA SER A 120 33.37 51.59 25.20
C SER A 120 32.29 50.93 24.34
N ILE A 121 32.19 51.35 23.08
CA ILE A 121 31.38 50.69 22.06
C ILE A 121 32.33 50.03 21.05
N SER A 122 32.19 48.72 20.89
CA SER A 122 33.02 47.91 19.99
C SER A 122 32.17 47.02 19.08
N GLU A 123 32.71 46.56 17.96
CA GLU A 123 32.12 45.46 17.19
C GLU A 123 31.92 44.20 18.05
N ALA A 124 30.71 43.64 17.99
CA ALA A 124 30.46 42.26 18.42
C ALA A 124 31.15 41.29 17.46
N ARG A 125 32.15 40.55 17.95
CA ARG A 125 32.92 39.56 17.18
C ARG A 125 32.72 38.18 17.78
N LEU A 126 32.45 37.19 16.92
CA LEU A 126 32.17 35.81 17.33
C LEU A 126 33.39 35.20 18.06
N TRP A 127 33.25 34.93 19.36
CA TRP A 127 34.30 34.34 20.17
C TRP A 127 34.24 32.82 20.11
N ARG A 128 33.09 32.24 20.50
CA ARG A 128 32.83 30.81 20.55
C ARG A 128 31.54 30.48 19.83
N PHE A 129 31.48 29.29 19.27
CA PHE A 129 30.28 28.71 18.71
C PHE A 129 30.12 27.34 19.35
N ASN A 130 28.90 27.00 19.75
CA ASN A 130 28.61 25.78 20.47
C ASN A 130 27.31 25.17 19.96
N ILE A 131 27.27 23.84 19.85
CA ILE A 131 26.00 23.11 19.77
C ILE A 131 25.59 22.85 21.22
N ASP A 132 24.38 23.27 21.56
CA ASP A 132 23.73 22.92 22.82
C ASP A 132 22.58 21.94 22.52
N PHE A 133 22.11 21.28 23.57
CA PHE A 133 20.96 20.39 23.50
C PHE A 133 19.88 20.97 24.39
N SER A 134 18.62 20.83 24.00
CA SER A 134 17.57 20.92 25.02
C SER A 134 17.85 19.86 26.09
N SER A 135 17.37 20.09 27.32
CA SER A 135 17.73 19.30 28.52
C SER A 135 17.45 17.80 28.44
N ASP A 136 16.78 17.37 27.38
CA ASP A 136 16.12 16.08 27.26
C ASP A 136 16.86 15.15 26.27
N PHE A 137 17.92 15.62 25.60
CA PHE A 137 18.77 14.78 24.73
C PHE A 137 19.94 14.16 25.51
N SER A 138 19.96 12.82 25.60
CA SER A 138 21.06 12.08 26.24
C SER A 138 22.27 11.84 25.31
N GLY A 139 22.10 12.03 24.00
CA GLY A 139 23.04 11.54 22.98
C GLY A 139 22.70 10.13 22.45
N ASP A 140 21.71 9.44 23.02
CA ASP A 140 21.19 8.19 22.46
C ASP A 140 19.88 8.48 21.69
N LEU A 141 19.80 7.99 20.45
CA LEU A 141 18.71 8.28 19.51
C LEU A 141 18.22 6.97 18.87
N PRO A 142 17.00 6.48 19.16
CA PRO A 142 16.49 5.27 18.52
C PRO A 142 16.41 5.41 17.00
N LYS A 143 16.65 4.33 16.27
CA LYS A 143 16.54 4.33 14.81
C LYS A 143 15.17 4.88 14.35
N GLY A 144 15.24 5.72 13.32
CA GLY A 144 14.12 6.43 12.70
C GLY A 144 13.69 7.73 13.38
N VAL A 145 14.02 7.91 14.67
CA VAL A 145 13.64 9.10 15.46
C VAL A 145 14.46 10.31 15.06
N SER A 146 13.79 11.48 15.05
CA SER A 146 14.39 12.79 14.83
C SER A 146 14.42 13.62 16.12
N PHE A 147 15.42 14.50 16.26
CA PHE A 147 15.56 15.40 17.40
C PHE A 147 16.13 16.76 16.95
N PRO A 148 15.56 17.91 17.36
CA PRO A 148 16.09 19.23 17.01
C PRO A 148 17.27 19.62 17.91
N LEU A 149 18.38 20.07 17.31
CA LEU A 149 19.51 20.68 18.02
C LEU A 149 19.39 22.21 18.03
N THR A 150 20.06 22.87 18.99
CA THR A 150 20.21 24.33 18.98
C THR A 150 21.68 24.71 18.90
N ALA A 151 21.96 25.83 18.23
CA ALA A 151 23.31 26.36 18.08
C ALA A 151 23.42 27.72 18.78
N MET A 152 24.43 27.88 19.64
CA MET A 152 24.63 29.06 20.48
C MET A 152 25.95 29.76 20.12
N ALA A 153 25.84 31.00 19.63
CA ALA A 153 26.97 31.88 19.39
C ALA A 153 27.27 32.71 20.64
N THR A 154 28.52 32.70 21.12
CA THR A 154 29.01 33.57 22.19
C THR A 154 29.99 34.59 21.60
N TYR A 155 29.80 35.87 21.88
CA TYR A 155 30.60 36.96 21.34
C TYR A 155 31.70 37.42 22.33
N ASN A 156 32.62 38.26 21.88
CA ASN A 156 33.75 38.81 22.65
C ASN A 156 33.32 39.63 23.88
N ASP A 157 32.11 40.16 23.90
CA ASP A 157 31.47 40.85 25.03
C ASP A 157 30.79 39.90 26.02
N MET A 158 30.92 38.58 25.83
CA MET A 158 30.23 37.51 26.56
C MET A 158 28.72 37.39 26.31
N SER A 159 28.13 38.19 25.40
CA SER A 159 26.73 38.00 24.99
C SER A 159 26.54 36.66 24.28
N GLN A 160 25.36 36.06 24.44
CA GLN A 160 24.98 34.81 23.80
C GLN A 160 23.72 35.01 22.96
N LYS A 161 23.69 34.40 21.77
CA LYS A 161 22.54 34.39 20.86
C LYS A 161 22.42 33.02 20.20
N GLU A 162 21.19 32.55 20.06
CA GLU A 162 20.90 31.41 19.20
C GLU A 162 21.23 31.78 17.74
N ALA A 163 21.97 30.92 17.06
CA ALA A 163 22.27 31.04 15.64
C ALA A 163 21.18 30.30 14.87
N THR A 164 20.22 31.05 14.35
CA THR A 164 19.03 30.53 13.65
C THR A 164 19.12 30.62 12.13
N SER A 165 20.17 31.26 11.59
CA SER A 165 20.49 31.31 10.17
C SER A 165 21.98 31.04 9.95
N ASP A 166 22.34 30.65 8.73
CA ASP A 166 23.74 30.53 8.27
C ASP A 166 24.61 29.52 9.04
N VAL A 167 23.97 28.61 9.80
CA VAL A 167 24.62 27.47 10.44
C VAL A 167 24.73 26.32 9.43
N VAL A 168 25.94 25.85 9.19
CA VAL A 168 26.19 24.68 8.33
C VAL A 168 26.44 23.47 9.21
N TRP A 169 25.46 22.58 9.31
CA TRP A 169 25.54 21.34 10.07
C TRP A 169 26.30 20.25 9.31
N HIS A 170 27.03 19.42 10.05
CA HIS A 170 27.88 18.35 9.53
C HIS A 170 27.72 17.08 10.37
N THR A 171 27.74 15.92 9.71
CA THR A 171 27.76 14.60 10.35
C THR A 171 29.01 13.84 9.92
N SER A 172 29.63 13.09 10.84
CA SER A 172 30.78 12.25 10.53
C SER A 172 30.42 10.99 9.73
N ASP A 173 29.16 10.54 9.79
CA ASP A 173 28.66 9.42 9.00
C ASP A 173 27.15 9.59 8.69
N PRO A 174 26.79 10.05 7.48
CA PRO A 174 25.39 10.24 7.09
C PRO A 174 24.60 8.93 6.97
N ASN A 175 25.26 7.76 6.92
CA ASN A 175 24.57 6.47 6.91
C ASN A 175 24.10 6.05 8.31
N ILE A 176 24.68 6.62 9.37
CA ILE A 176 24.31 6.38 10.77
C ILE A 176 23.39 7.48 11.27
N VAL A 177 23.77 8.76 11.10
CA VAL A 177 22.96 9.93 11.52
C VAL A 177 22.98 11.00 10.44
N SER A 178 21.81 11.42 9.97
CA SER A 178 21.65 12.61 9.15
C SER A 178 21.39 13.84 10.03
N VAL A 179 21.76 15.02 9.55
CA VAL A 179 21.36 16.32 10.11
C VAL A 179 20.95 17.22 8.95
N ASP A 180 19.84 17.96 9.09
CA ASP A 180 19.37 18.90 8.06
C ASP A 180 19.85 20.35 8.32
N ALA A 181 19.42 21.27 7.45
CA ALA A 181 19.81 22.67 7.53
C ALA A 181 19.25 23.40 8.76
N ASP A 182 18.10 22.94 9.28
CA ASP A 182 17.45 23.49 10.46
C ASP A 182 18.00 22.90 11.77
N GLY A 183 18.96 21.96 11.69
CA GLY A 183 19.62 21.32 12.83
C GLY A 183 18.87 20.12 13.39
N VAL A 184 17.91 19.55 12.66
CA VAL A 184 17.22 18.33 13.08
C VAL A 184 18.08 17.12 12.74
N VAL A 185 18.55 16.42 13.77
CA VAL A 185 19.25 15.13 13.62
C VAL A 185 18.25 13.98 13.50
N ARG A 186 18.58 12.94 12.73
CA ARG A 186 17.77 11.71 12.63
C ARG A 186 18.65 10.47 12.63
N GLY A 187 18.27 9.47 13.42
CA GLY A 187 18.93 8.16 13.44
C GLY A 187 18.57 7.32 12.23
N ILE A 188 19.54 6.91 11.42
CA ILE A 188 19.35 6.18 10.16
C ILE A 188 19.68 4.69 10.33
N ASN A 189 20.88 4.37 10.82
CA ASN A 189 21.30 3.00 11.12
C ASN A 189 22.06 2.92 12.45
N LEU A 190 22.10 1.73 13.03
CA LEU A 190 22.80 1.44 14.27
C LEU A 190 24.27 1.84 14.19
N GLY A 191 24.79 2.46 15.25
CA GLY A 191 26.19 2.85 15.31
C GLY A 191 26.41 4.14 16.09
N LYS A 192 27.50 4.84 15.78
CA LYS A 192 27.86 6.11 16.43
C LYS A 192 28.34 7.11 15.39
N ALA A 193 27.80 8.32 15.44
CA ALA A 193 28.22 9.45 14.63
C ALA A 193 28.58 10.65 15.51
N ILE A 194 29.29 11.60 14.93
CA ILE A 194 29.59 12.89 15.53
C ILE A 194 28.90 13.98 14.71
N ILE A 195 28.19 14.88 15.38
CA ILE A 195 27.63 16.08 14.77
C ILE A 195 28.49 17.28 15.16
N THR A 196 28.78 18.13 14.17
CA THR A 196 29.41 19.44 14.32
C THR A 196 28.63 20.47 13.49
N ALA A 197 28.90 21.74 13.73
CA ALA A 197 28.31 22.85 13.00
C ALA A 197 29.34 23.95 12.78
N THR A 198 29.16 24.73 11.71
CA THR A 198 30.01 25.88 11.39
C THR A 198 29.14 27.13 11.22
N PHE A 199 29.52 28.23 11.87
CA PHE A 199 28.84 29.52 11.76
C PHE A 199 29.87 30.65 11.65
N ASN A 200 29.77 31.51 10.64
CA ASN A 200 30.71 32.60 10.36
C ASN A 200 32.20 32.19 10.42
N GLY A 201 32.53 31.01 9.85
CA GLY A 201 33.89 30.47 9.82
C GLY A 201 34.39 29.90 11.16
N LYS A 202 33.53 29.79 12.18
CA LYS A 202 33.83 29.17 13.48
C LYS A 202 33.18 27.80 13.57
N GLU A 203 33.95 26.77 13.89
CA GLU A 203 33.42 25.44 14.21
C GLU A 203 32.91 25.36 15.66
N SER A 204 31.96 24.46 15.89
CA SER A 204 31.34 24.17 17.19
C SER A 204 32.15 23.15 18.03
N ASN A 205 31.67 22.87 19.26
CA ASN A 205 31.97 21.58 19.90
C ASN A 205 31.36 20.41 19.13
N THR A 206 31.86 19.21 19.42
CA THR A 206 31.31 17.94 18.92
C THR A 206 30.15 17.45 19.80
N LEU A 207 29.07 17.00 19.17
CA LEU A 207 28.05 16.13 19.78
C LEU A 207 28.36 14.68 19.37
N LYS A 208 28.29 13.72 20.29
CA LYS A 208 28.31 12.29 19.97
C LYS A 208 26.88 11.75 20.01
N VAL A 209 26.45 11.12 18.92
CA VAL A 209 25.14 10.46 18.83
C VAL A 209 25.36 8.95 18.70
N THR A 210 24.73 8.16 19.56
CA THR A 210 24.59 6.71 19.41
C THR A 210 23.22 6.41 18.85
N VAL A 211 23.14 5.65 17.77
CA VAL A 211 21.87 5.14 17.24
C VAL A 211 21.65 3.72 17.73
N SER A 212 20.56 3.54 18.49
CA SER A 212 20.12 2.25 19.01
C SER A 212 19.00 1.64 18.16
N ASP A 213 18.61 0.41 18.46
CA ASP A 213 17.44 -0.22 17.86
C ASP A 213 16.18 0.66 17.99
N ALA A 214 15.30 0.55 17.01
CA ALA A 214 13.98 1.15 17.06
C ALA A 214 13.15 0.47 18.15
N VAL A 215 12.33 1.23 18.86
CA VAL A 215 11.48 0.73 19.94
C VAL A 215 10.02 0.73 19.50
N PHE A 216 9.21 -0.19 20.01
CA PHE A 216 7.77 -0.13 19.79
C PHE A 216 7.19 1.14 20.41
N THR A 217 6.32 1.82 19.67
CA THR A 217 5.64 3.06 20.11
C THR A 217 4.14 2.86 20.25
N LYS A 218 3.57 1.90 19.50
CA LYS A 218 2.15 1.55 19.49
C LYS A 218 1.98 0.07 19.19
N ILE A 219 0.89 -0.53 19.67
CA ILE A 219 0.42 -1.85 19.24
C ILE A 219 -1.07 -1.78 18.86
N ARG A 220 -1.51 -2.66 17.97
CA ARG A 220 -2.92 -2.83 17.56
C ARG A 220 -3.25 -4.30 17.37
N ILE A 221 -4.51 -4.67 17.62
CA ILE A 221 -5.02 -6.03 17.38
C ILE A 221 -5.49 -6.13 15.92
N GLN A 222 -5.31 -7.29 15.29
CA GLN A 222 -5.87 -7.63 13.98
C GLN A 222 -6.55 -9.01 14.04
N PRO A 223 -7.67 -9.25 13.31
CA PRO A 223 -8.46 -8.27 12.55
C PRO A 223 -8.94 -7.07 13.38
N ASN A 224 -9.11 -5.92 12.74
CA ASN A 224 -9.64 -4.72 13.40
C ASN A 224 -11.17 -4.70 13.32
N GLU A 225 -11.82 -3.86 14.13
CA GLU A 225 -13.28 -3.74 14.24
C GLU A 225 -14.01 -3.62 12.89
N SER A 226 -13.44 -2.90 11.91
CA SER A 226 -14.08 -2.67 10.61
C SER A 226 -14.08 -3.90 9.67
N ILE A 227 -13.34 -4.96 10.01
CA ILE A 227 -13.25 -6.21 9.24
C ILE A 227 -13.48 -7.48 10.08
N LEU A 228 -13.66 -7.33 11.39
CA LEU A 228 -14.01 -8.43 12.29
C LEU A 228 -15.51 -8.67 12.23
N HIS A 229 -15.90 -9.89 11.87
CA HIS A 229 -17.29 -10.34 11.89
C HIS A 229 -17.66 -10.89 13.28
N PRO A 230 -18.95 -10.93 13.65
CA PRO A 230 -19.38 -11.58 14.89
C PRO A 230 -18.93 -13.04 14.95
N ILE A 231 -18.47 -13.49 16.12
CA ILE A 231 -17.96 -14.84 16.32
C ILE A 231 -19.13 -15.74 16.78
N PRO A 232 -19.50 -16.79 16.02
CA PRO A 232 -20.58 -17.68 16.44
C PRO A 232 -20.24 -18.42 17.75
N VAL A 233 -21.23 -18.60 18.63
CA VAL A 233 -21.05 -19.37 19.87
C VAL A 233 -20.49 -20.77 19.60
N GLY A 234 -19.42 -21.13 20.30
CA GLY A 234 -18.69 -22.39 20.14
C GLY A 234 -17.47 -22.32 19.21
N PHE A 235 -17.42 -21.34 18.30
CA PHE A 235 -16.32 -21.15 17.34
C PHE A 235 -15.17 -20.32 17.93
N THR A 236 -14.08 -20.25 17.17
CA THR A 236 -12.87 -19.50 17.52
C THR A 236 -12.44 -18.53 16.43
N GLN A 237 -11.88 -17.38 16.83
CA GLN A 237 -11.23 -16.42 15.94
C GLN A 237 -9.78 -16.21 16.39
N SER A 238 -8.83 -16.39 15.49
CA SER A 238 -7.42 -16.05 15.75
C SER A 238 -7.20 -14.54 15.63
N MET A 239 -6.55 -13.96 16.63
CA MET A 239 -6.12 -12.55 16.67
C MET A 239 -4.60 -12.48 16.72
N VAL A 240 -4.02 -11.51 16.02
CA VAL A 240 -2.58 -11.17 16.11
C VAL A 240 -2.41 -9.75 16.61
N VAL A 241 -1.24 -9.43 17.16
CA VAL A 241 -0.88 -8.05 17.53
C VAL A 241 0.19 -7.54 16.59
N VAL A 242 -0.06 -6.39 15.97
CA VAL A 242 0.94 -5.68 15.16
C VAL A 242 1.46 -4.49 15.95
N GLY A 243 2.77 -4.44 16.14
CA GLY A 243 3.47 -3.32 16.76
C GLY A 243 4.07 -2.38 15.72
N THR A 244 3.96 -1.07 15.95
CA THR A 244 4.61 -0.01 15.15
C THR A 244 5.87 0.45 15.87
N LEU A 245 7.02 0.34 15.22
CA LEU A 245 8.32 0.80 15.70
C LEU A 245 8.49 2.32 15.55
N SER A 246 9.49 2.88 16.23
CA SER A 246 9.83 4.31 16.20
C SER A 246 10.34 4.82 14.85
N ASP A 247 10.71 3.92 13.94
CA ASP A 247 11.03 4.20 12.54
C ASP A 247 9.83 4.06 11.59
N GLY A 248 8.66 3.71 12.11
CA GLY A 248 7.42 3.51 11.36
C GLY A 248 7.24 2.10 10.80
N VAL A 249 8.20 1.18 10.98
CA VAL A 249 8.08 -0.21 10.55
C VAL A 249 7.03 -0.93 11.39
N GLU A 250 6.16 -1.71 10.76
CA GLU A 250 5.17 -2.54 11.44
C GLU A 250 5.60 -4.01 11.46
N LEU A 251 5.51 -4.65 12.63
CA LEU A 251 5.88 -6.05 12.84
C LEU A 251 4.79 -6.79 13.61
N GLU A 252 4.51 -8.02 13.20
CA GLU A 252 3.69 -8.97 13.96
C GLU A 252 4.45 -9.43 15.22
N LEU A 253 3.82 -9.28 16.38
CA LEU A 253 4.31 -9.75 17.66
C LEU A 253 3.81 -11.19 17.88
N ARG A 254 4.75 -12.11 18.14
CA ARG A 254 4.45 -13.55 18.34
C ARG A 254 4.49 -13.98 19.80
N ASP A 255 5.28 -13.28 20.62
CA ASP A 255 5.55 -13.61 22.02
C ASP A 255 5.47 -12.35 22.90
N GLY A 256 5.39 -12.53 24.22
CA GLY A 256 5.42 -11.43 25.19
C GLY A 256 4.15 -10.59 25.30
N ILE A 257 3.08 -11.01 24.61
CA ILE A 257 1.76 -10.36 24.68
C ILE A 257 1.00 -10.87 25.91
N VAL A 258 0.47 -9.95 26.69
CA VAL A 258 -0.53 -10.22 27.73
C VAL A 258 -1.89 -9.81 27.18
N TRP A 259 -2.78 -10.78 27.00
CA TRP A 259 -4.16 -10.55 26.59
C TRP A 259 -5.09 -10.36 27.80
N SER A 260 -6.14 -9.58 27.62
CA SER A 260 -7.24 -9.41 28.57
C SER A 260 -8.57 -9.47 27.85
N VAL A 261 -9.59 -10.02 28.50
CA VAL A 261 -11.01 -9.91 28.11
C VAL A 261 -11.81 -9.35 29.28
N GLU A 262 -12.84 -8.56 28.99
CA GLU A 262 -13.66 -7.87 29.99
C GLU A 262 -14.70 -8.79 30.66
N ASP A 263 -15.46 -9.53 29.84
CA ASP A 263 -16.39 -10.58 30.27
C ASP A 263 -15.99 -11.91 29.61
N ASP A 264 -15.53 -12.87 30.43
CA ASP A 264 -15.08 -14.19 30.02
C ASP A 264 -16.21 -15.23 29.90
N ALA A 265 -17.41 -14.92 30.40
CA ALA A 265 -18.60 -15.74 30.18
C ALA A 265 -19.14 -15.56 28.75
N ILE A 266 -18.91 -14.40 28.12
CA ILE A 266 -19.24 -14.17 26.70
C ILE A 266 -18.19 -14.81 25.78
N ALA A 267 -16.90 -14.48 25.97
CA ALA A 267 -15.81 -15.08 25.21
C ALA A 267 -14.49 -15.12 26.00
N THR A 268 -13.68 -16.17 25.81
CA THR A 268 -12.32 -16.26 26.39
C THR A 268 -11.25 -16.05 25.32
N ILE A 269 -10.10 -15.47 25.68
CA ILE A 269 -8.93 -15.37 24.80
C ILE A 269 -7.73 -16.13 25.39
N THR A 270 -7.04 -16.90 24.54
CA THR A 270 -5.81 -17.62 24.91
C THR A 270 -4.58 -16.71 24.86
N ASN A 271 -3.48 -17.13 25.49
CA ASN A 271 -2.19 -16.43 25.38
C ASN A 271 -1.65 -16.37 23.93
N LEU A 272 -2.10 -17.26 23.05
CA LEU A 272 -1.78 -17.29 21.62
C LEU A 272 -2.72 -16.41 20.77
N GLY A 273 -3.60 -15.60 21.38
CA GLY A 273 -4.51 -14.71 20.67
C GLY A 273 -5.75 -15.38 20.06
N VAL A 274 -5.98 -16.67 20.32
CA VAL A 274 -7.22 -17.35 19.87
C VAL A 274 -8.36 -17.00 20.83
N VAL A 275 -9.36 -16.28 20.34
CA VAL A 275 -10.65 -16.00 21.00
C VAL A 275 -11.59 -17.19 20.79
N LYS A 276 -12.37 -17.56 21.81
CA LYS A 276 -13.46 -18.55 21.73
C LYS A 276 -14.74 -17.96 22.31
N ALA A 277 -15.84 -18.02 21.56
CA ALA A 277 -17.16 -17.56 22.01
C ALA A 277 -17.90 -18.67 22.81
N HIS A 278 -18.55 -18.30 23.91
CA HIS A 278 -19.27 -19.21 24.82
C HIS A 278 -20.76 -18.89 24.96
N ASN A 279 -21.12 -17.61 25.02
CA ASN A 279 -22.50 -17.11 25.08
C ASN A 279 -22.65 -15.93 24.12
N GLU A 280 -23.88 -15.67 23.67
CA GLU A 280 -24.21 -14.49 22.85
C GLU A 280 -24.16 -13.20 23.68
N GLY A 281 -23.63 -12.13 23.09
CA GLY A 281 -23.43 -10.84 23.73
C GLY A 281 -22.26 -10.07 23.13
N GLU A 282 -21.83 -9.03 23.85
CA GLU A 282 -20.67 -8.21 23.48
C GLU A 282 -19.69 -8.14 24.65
N THR A 283 -18.40 -8.32 24.37
CA THR A 283 -17.31 -8.19 25.34
C THR A 283 -16.15 -7.42 24.69
N THR A 284 -15.18 -6.91 25.44
CA THR A 284 -14.00 -6.26 24.86
C THR A 284 -12.73 -7.04 25.15
N ILE A 285 -11.82 -7.09 24.17
CA ILE A 285 -10.46 -7.62 24.36
C ILE A 285 -9.41 -6.52 24.26
N GLY A 286 -8.30 -6.72 24.97
CA GLY A 286 -7.14 -5.84 24.94
C GLY A 286 -5.84 -6.64 24.90
N ALA A 287 -4.79 -6.04 24.35
CA ALA A 287 -3.45 -6.58 24.33
C ALA A 287 -2.46 -5.61 25.00
N GLN A 288 -1.47 -6.15 25.70
CA GLN A 288 -0.37 -5.40 26.28
C GLN A 288 0.97 -6.05 25.92
N TYR A 289 1.93 -5.25 25.48
CA TYR A 289 3.31 -5.67 25.23
C TYR A 289 4.26 -4.75 26.02
N GLY A 290 4.88 -5.29 27.07
CA GLY A 290 5.65 -4.49 28.04
C GLY A 290 4.76 -3.43 28.70
N SER A 291 5.10 -2.15 28.52
CA SER A 291 4.32 -0.99 29.01
C SER A 291 3.27 -0.47 28.00
N ILE A 292 3.26 -0.98 26.77
CA ILE A 292 2.40 -0.48 25.68
C ILE A 292 1.10 -1.28 25.67
N LYS A 293 -0.03 -0.60 25.60
CA LYS A 293 -1.36 -1.21 25.46
C LYS A 293 -1.97 -0.91 24.09
N SER A 294 -2.76 -1.85 23.57
CA SER A 294 -3.63 -1.60 22.42
C SER A 294 -4.80 -0.70 22.81
N ALA A 295 -5.54 -0.22 21.81
CA ALA A 295 -6.95 0.11 22.04
C ALA A 295 -7.73 -1.17 22.38
N SER A 296 -8.83 -1.05 23.12
CA SER A 296 -9.79 -2.16 23.27
C SER A 296 -10.45 -2.45 21.93
N LEU A 297 -10.64 -3.73 21.62
CA LEU A 297 -11.36 -4.20 20.44
C LEU A 297 -12.69 -4.84 20.90
N PRO A 298 -13.85 -4.35 20.47
CA PRO A 298 -15.12 -5.01 20.76
C PRO A 298 -15.21 -6.36 20.03
N ILE A 299 -15.74 -7.36 20.72
CA ILE A 299 -16.02 -8.70 20.24
C ILE A 299 -17.53 -8.93 20.39
N VAL A 300 -18.22 -9.07 19.26
CA VAL A 300 -19.62 -9.46 19.20
C VAL A 300 -19.70 -10.98 19.03
N THR A 301 -20.54 -11.65 19.80
CA THR A 301 -20.81 -13.09 19.69
C THR A 301 -22.30 -13.34 19.49
N THR A 302 -22.64 -14.31 18.63
CA THR A 302 -24.03 -14.53 18.20
C THR A 302 -24.42 -16.01 18.22
N THR A 303 -25.71 -16.29 18.49
CA THR A 303 -26.28 -17.65 18.34
C THR A 303 -26.70 -17.94 16.90
N VAL A 304 -25.76 -17.88 15.95
CA VAL A 304 -26.04 -18.22 14.54
C VAL A 304 -25.87 -19.71 14.27
N SER A 305 -26.85 -20.32 13.60
CA SER A 305 -26.74 -21.69 13.09
C SER A 305 -26.20 -21.68 11.67
N LEU A 306 -25.23 -22.55 11.37
CA LEU A 306 -24.84 -22.83 9.99
C LEU A 306 -26.07 -23.32 9.21
N GLY A 307 -26.31 -22.75 8.02
CA GLY A 307 -27.44 -23.09 7.16
C GLY A 307 -27.04 -24.00 5.99
N GLU A 308 -25.93 -23.69 5.34
CA GLU A 308 -25.37 -24.45 4.21
C GLU A 308 -23.83 -24.37 4.22
N ILE A 309 -23.20 -25.36 3.58
CA ILE A 309 -21.78 -25.32 3.22
C ILE A 309 -21.72 -25.23 1.69
N VAL A 310 -20.93 -24.29 1.17
CA VAL A 310 -20.61 -24.20 -0.25
C VAL A 310 -19.14 -24.54 -0.45
N LEU A 311 -18.88 -25.58 -1.23
CA LEU A 311 -17.52 -25.94 -1.64
C LEU A 311 -17.14 -25.18 -2.90
N SER A 312 -16.01 -24.48 -2.86
CA SER A 312 -15.41 -23.83 -4.02
C SER A 312 -13.98 -24.34 -4.21
N ALA A 313 -13.57 -24.52 -5.46
CA ALA A 313 -12.17 -24.63 -5.82
C ALA A 313 -11.64 -23.24 -6.17
N GLN A 314 -10.39 -22.92 -5.84
CA GLN A 314 -9.75 -21.63 -6.21
C GLN A 314 -9.72 -21.34 -7.74
N ARG A 315 -10.12 -22.30 -8.57
CA ARG A 315 -10.13 -22.26 -10.04
C ARG A 315 -11.44 -22.79 -10.66
N GLY A 316 -12.47 -23.11 -9.87
CA GLY A 316 -13.74 -23.66 -10.39
C GLY A 316 -13.68 -25.01 -11.12
N VAL A 317 -12.51 -25.68 -11.13
CA VAL A 317 -12.28 -26.91 -11.89
C VAL A 317 -12.79 -28.16 -11.18
N HIS A 318 -13.61 -28.94 -11.89
CA HIS A 318 -14.04 -30.29 -11.49
C HIS A 318 -13.12 -31.40 -12.03
N HIS A 319 -12.12 -31.05 -12.86
CA HIS A 319 -11.16 -31.99 -13.44
C HIS A 319 -9.78 -31.82 -12.78
N LEU A 320 -9.13 -32.94 -12.45
CA LEU A 320 -7.82 -32.95 -11.79
C LEU A 320 -6.87 -33.94 -12.48
N PRO A 321 -5.82 -33.47 -13.16
CA PRO A 321 -4.81 -34.36 -13.71
C PRO A 321 -4.18 -35.29 -12.65
N LYS A 322 -4.06 -36.59 -12.96
CA LYS A 322 -3.41 -37.56 -12.09
C LYS A 322 -2.01 -37.09 -11.67
N GLY A 323 -1.75 -37.09 -10.36
CA GLY A 323 -0.53 -36.59 -9.72
C GLY A 323 -0.57 -35.12 -9.31
N ASN A 324 -1.52 -34.33 -9.84
CA ASN A 324 -1.69 -32.92 -9.46
C ASN A 324 -2.57 -32.79 -8.21
N LYS A 325 -2.56 -31.58 -7.64
CA LYS A 325 -3.35 -31.21 -6.46
C LYS A 325 -4.38 -30.13 -6.77
N LEU A 326 -5.49 -30.18 -6.07
CA LEU A 326 -6.53 -29.13 -6.06
C LEU A 326 -6.76 -28.68 -4.61
N GLN A 327 -6.95 -27.38 -4.39
CA GLN A 327 -7.33 -26.84 -3.09
C GLN A 327 -8.82 -26.47 -3.12
N LEU A 328 -9.61 -27.12 -2.26
CA LEU A 328 -10.98 -26.70 -1.95
C LEU A 328 -10.99 -25.72 -0.77
N GLN A 329 -12.00 -24.87 -0.77
CA GLN A 329 -12.39 -23.99 0.32
C GLN A 329 -13.83 -24.31 0.68
N ALA A 330 -14.14 -24.40 1.97
CA ALA A 330 -15.49 -24.57 2.49
C ALA A 330 -15.98 -23.24 3.08
N ILE A 331 -16.96 -22.63 2.42
CA ILE A 331 -17.63 -21.41 2.92
C ILE A 331 -18.96 -21.81 3.55
N GLY A 332 -19.11 -21.57 4.85
CA GLY A 332 -20.38 -21.73 5.55
C GLY A 332 -21.23 -20.47 5.42
N THR A 333 -22.48 -20.59 4.96
CA THR A 333 -23.48 -19.51 5.05
C THR A 333 -24.32 -19.74 6.32
N PHE A 334 -24.37 -18.74 7.20
CA PHE A 334 -25.06 -18.81 8.50
C PHE A 334 -26.45 -18.16 8.47
N SER A 335 -27.24 -18.39 9.51
CA SER A 335 -28.64 -17.93 9.63
C SER A 335 -28.83 -16.41 9.62
N ASP A 336 -27.78 -15.63 9.89
CA ASP A 336 -27.75 -14.17 9.77
C ASP A 336 -27.35 -13.68 8.36
N GLY A 337 -27.05 -14.61 7.44
CA GLY A 337 -26.55 -14.32 6.09
C GLY A 337 -25.04 -14.10 6.01
N SER A 338 -24.30 -14.18 7.12
CA SER A 338 -22.84 -14.12 7.11
C SER A 338 -22.23 -15.32 6.39
N LYS A 339 -21.06 -15.13 5.80
CA LYS A 339 -20.29 -16.15 5.10
C LYS A 339 -18.89 -16.24 5.69
N ILE A 340 -18.57 -17.40 6.27
CA ILE A 340 -17.30 -17.62 6.99
C ILE A 340 -16.57 -18.77 6.30
N ASP A 341 -15.25 -18.62 6.12
CA ASP A 341 -14.39 -19.72 5.71
C ASP A 341 -14.19 -20.68 6.90
N ILE A 342 -14.67 -21.91 6.74
CA ILE A 342 -14.63 -22.98 7.74
C ILE A 342 -13.74 -24.15 7.30
N THR A 343 -12.88 -23.95 6.29
CA THR A 343 -12.05 -24.99 5.66
C THR A 343 -11.16 -25.76 6.66
N SER A 344 -10.66 -25.08 7.70
CA SER A 344 -9.85 -25.68 8.76
C SER A 344 -10.66 -26.44 9.81
N ASP A 345 -11.96 -26.16 9.90
CA ASP A 345 -12.84 -26.67 10.95
C ASP A 345 -13.77 -27.78 10.43
N THR A 346 -13.90 -27.90 9.10
CA THR A 346 -14.57 -29.02 8.40
C THR A 346 -13.78 -30.32 8.47
N LEU A 347 -14.48 -31.42 8.70
CA LEU A 347 -13.97 -32.78 8.48
C LEU A 347 -14.10 -33.14 6.99
N TRP A 348 -13.01 -33.57 6.37
CA TRP A 348 -12.94 -33.94 4.96
C TRP A 348 -12.86 -35.46 4.77
N SER A 349 -13.50 -35.98 3.72
CA SER A 349 -13.41 -37.38 3.30
C SER A 349 -13.59 -37.55 1.79
N SER A 350 -13.07 -38.64 1.23
CA SER A 350 -13.42 -39.09 -0.13
C SER A 350 -14.16 -40.44 -0.07
N ASP A 351 -15.07 -40.67 -1.02
CA ASP A 351 -15.71 -41.97 -1.23
C ASP A 351 -14.77 -43.04 -1.83
N ASP A 352 -13.79 -42.63 -2.66
CA ASP A 352 -12.76 -43.50 -3.24
C ASP A 352 -11.36 -42.85 -3.20
N GLU A 353 -10.66 -43.06 -2.07
CA GLU A 353 -9.24 -42.68 -1.89
C GLU A 353 -8.27 -43.35 -2.87
N SER A 354 -8.69 -44.41 -3.59
CA SER A 354 -7.85 -44.98 -4.66
C SER A 354 -7.85 -44.10 -5.92
N ILE A 355 -8.87 -43.25 -6.09
CA ILE A 355 -9.00 -42.27 -7.17
C ILE A 355 -8.49 -40.90 -6.71
N ALA A 356 -8.95 -40.37 -5.57
CA ALA A 356 -8.55 -39.07 -5.05
C ALA A 356 -8.48 -39.03 -3.51
N ILE A 357 -7.37 -38.54 -2.95
CA ILE A 357 -7.20 -38.39 -1.49
C ILE A 357 -7.36 -36.93 -1.11
N VAL A 358 -8.12 -36.62 -0.06
CA VAL A 358 -8.26 -35.27 0.50
C VAL A 358 -7.61 -35.17 1.88
N SER A 359 -6.94 -34.06 2.17
CA SER A 359 -6.39 -33.75 3.50
C SER A 359 -7.39 -33.00 4.38
N ASN A 360 -7.16 -32.99 5.70
CA ASN A 360 -7.93 -32.19 6.66
C ASN A 360 -7.89 -30.66 6.40
N SER A 361 -7.07 -30.19 5.45
CA SER A 361 -7.00 -28.80 5.02
C SER A 361 -7.68 -28.57 3.67
N GLY A 362 -8.52 -29.48 3.18
CA GLY A 362 -9.22 -29.39 1.89
C GLY A 362 -8.34 -29.57 0.65
N ALA A 363 -7.09 -30.05 0.80
CA ALA A 363 -6.19 -30.26 -0.34
C ALA A 363 -6.36 -31.69 -0.89
N ILE A 364 -6.82 -31.79 -2.15
CA ILE A 364 -7.00 -33.04 -2.89
C ILE A 364 -5.73 -33.39 -3.66
N LEU A 365 -5.40 -34.67 -3.77
CA LEU A 365 -4.41 -35.26 -4.69
C LEU A 365 -5.09 -36.29 -5.59
N GLY A 366 -4.97 -36.14 -6.92
CA GLY A 366 -5.44 -37.14 -7.88
C GLY A 366 -4.51 -38.35 -7.93
N VAL A 367 -4.98 -39.54 -7.57
CA VAL A 367 -4.18 -40.77 -7.42
C VAL A 367 -4.31 -41.68 -8.66
N ASN A 368 -5.52 -41.99 -9.08
CA ASN A 368 -5.82 -42.81 -10.26
C ASN A 368 -6.92 -42.18 -11.11
N ILE A 369 -6.97 -42.54 -12.38
CA ILE A 369 -7.97 -42.04 -13.33
C ILE A 369 -9.33 -42.61 -12.92
N GLY A 370 -10.35 -41.75 -12.83
CA GLY A 370 -11.68 -42.11 -12.36
C GLY A 370 -12.40 -40.91 -11.71
N GLN A 371 -13.60 -41.14 -11.20
CA GLN A 371 -14.39 -40.12 -10.50
C GLN A 371 -14.51 -40.46 -9.02
N ALA A 372 -14.40 -39.44 -8.17
CA ALA A 372 -14.63 -39.53 -6.74
C ALA A 372 -15.46 -38.33 -6.26
N SER A 373 -16.19 -38.50 -5.18
CA SER A 373 -16.83 -37.42 -4.44
C SER A 373 -16.01 -37.06 -3.20
N ILE A 374 -15.81 -35.76 -2.98
CA ILE A 374 -15.13 -35.20 -1.81
C ILE A 374 -16.18 -34.53 -0.93
N THR A 375 -16.43 -35.09 0.25
CA THR A 375 -17.40 -34.55 1.21
C THR A 375 -16.69 -33.71 2.27
N ALA A 376 -17.19 -32.50 2.49
CA ALA A 376 -16.87 -31.71 3.68
C ALA A 376 -18.05 -31.75 4.65
N THR A 377 -17.77 -32.07 5.92
CA THR A 377 -18.76 -32.11 7.00
C THR A 377 -18.41 -31.07 8.06
N PHE A 378 -19.36 -30.22 8.42
CA PHE A 378 -19.28 -29.38 9.62
C PHE A 378 -20.53 -29.56 10.48
N ALA A 379 -20.32 -29.92 11.75
CA ALA A 379 -21.39 -30.36 12.65
C ALA A 379 -22.26 -31.46 12.01
N ASN A 380 -23.51 -31.14 11.63
CA ASN A 380 -24.46 -32.06 11.00
C ASN A 380 -24.76 -31.69 9.53
N ILE A 381 -24.03 -30.74 8.95
CA ILE A 381 -24.23 -30.26 7.58
C ILE A 381 -23.07 -30.77 6.71
N GLN A 382 -23.40 -31.19 5.50
CA GLN A 382 -22.46 -31.75 4.53
C GLN A 382 -22.60 -31.03 3.20
N ALA A 383 -21.49 -30.95 2.46
CA ALA A 383 -21.48 -30.58 1.05
C ALA A 383 -20.49 -31.47 0.30
N ASP A 384 -20.86 -31.85 -0.92
CA ASP A 384 -20.12 -32.76 -1.77
C ASP A 384 -19.54 -32.03 -2.98
N PHE A 385 -18.31 -32.40 -3.37
CA PHE A 385 -17.63 -31.90 -4.54
C PHE A 385 -17.12 -33.08 -5.38
N ASN A 386 -17.76 -33.31 -6.53
CA ASN A 386 -17.33 -34.35 -7.46
C ASN A 386 -16.06 -33.91 -8.20
N ILE A 387 -15.05 -34.78 -8.20
CA ILE A 387 -13.79 -34.62 -8.91
C ILE A 387 -13.60 -35.74 -9.95
N ASP A 388 -13.21 -35.35 -11.15
CA ASP A 388 -12.87 -36.23 -12.27
C ASP A 388 -11.35 -36.24 -12.46
N VAL A 389 -10.70 -37.30 -11.99
CA VAL A 389 -9.26 -37.47 -12.11
C VAL A 389 -8.93 -38.08 -13.47
N ASN A 390 -8.12 -37.39 -14.27
CA ASN A 390 -7.88 -37.73 -15.68
C ASN A 390 -6.38 -37.90 -15.98
N ARG A 391 -6.03 -38.18 -17.24
CA ARG A 391 -4.62 -38.21 -17.70
C ARG A 391 -4.14 -36.79 -17.93
N ALA A 392 -3.06 -36.40 -17.25
CA ALA A 392 -2.38 -35.14 -17.49
C ALA A 392 -1.94 -34.99 -18.95
N LEU A 393 -2.55 -34.06 -19.67
CA LEU A 393 -2.15 -33.69 -21.03
C LEU A 393 -0.89 -32.81 -20.91
N THR A 394 0.28 -33.43 -21.13
CA THR A 394 1.57 -32.81 -20.82
C THR A 394 2.10 -31.90 -21.92
N SER A 395 1.79 -32.21 -23.19
CA SER A 395 2.11 -31.36 -24.33
C SER A 395 1.22 -31.61 -25.56
N PHE A 396 1.12 -30.61 -26.43
CA PHE A 396 0.55 -30.75 -27.78
C PHE A 396 1.27 -29.87 -28.81
N GLU A 397 0.93 -30.01 -30.10
CA GLU A 397 1.56 -29.30 -31.22
C GLU A 397 0.60 -28.29 -31.84
N ILE A 398 0.91 -26.99 -31.70
CA ILE A 398 0.24 -25.94 -32.48
C ILE A 398 0.80 -25.95 -33.90
N VAL A 399 -0.07 -25.90 -34.91
CA VAL A 399 0.30 -25.62 -36.29
C VAL A 399 -0.31 -24.28 -36.70
N THR A 400 0.52 -23.27 -36.92
CA THR A 400 0.06 -21.94 -37.34
C THR A 400 0.14 -21.83 -38.86
N LEU A 401 -1.00 -21.56 -39.51
CA LEU A 401 -1.07 -21.29 -40.95
C LEU A 401 -0.84 -19.80 -41.22
N GLY A 402 0.16 -19.45 -42.01
CA GLY A 402 0.38 -18.08 -42.49
C GLY A 402 -0.30 -17.81 -43.84
N SER A 403 -0.28 -16.56 -44.30
CA SER A 403 -0.73 -16.14 -45.65
C SER A 403 0.20 -16.59 -46.80
N SER A 404 0.96 -17.65 -46.58
CA SER A 404 1.82 -18.30 -47.57
C SER A 404 2.00 -19.77 -47.21
N THR A 405 2.47 -20.59 -48.13
CA THR A 405 2.63 -22.06 -47.96
C THR A 405 3.69 -22.50 -46.93
N SER A 406 4.23 -21.58 -46.14
CA SER A 406 5.13 -21.87 -45.02
C SER A 406 4.36 -21.99 -43.71
N HIS A 407 4.55 -23.10 -43.00
CA HIS A 407 3.92 -23.41 -41.72
C HIS A 407 4.98 -23.48 -40.63
N SER A 408 4.64 -23.03 -39.43
CA SER A 408 5.44 -23.26 -38.22
C SER A 408 4.66 -24.14 -37.25
N SER A 409 5.36 -25.05 -36.57
CA SER A 409 4.79 -25.78 -35.45
C SER A 409 5.58 -25.55 -34.16
N LYS A 410 4.86 -25.64 -33.03
CA LYS A 410 5.40 -25.43 -31.69
C LYS A 410 4.82 -26.49 -30.75
N THR A 411 5.70 -27.27 -30.12
CA THR A 411 5.33 -28.06 -28.94
C THR A 411 5.10 -27.10 -27.78
N VAL A 412 3.93 -27.21 -27.14
CA VAL A 412 3.54 -26.42 -25.97
C VAL A 412 3.33 -27.39 -24.82
N ASN A 413 4.04 -27.17 -23.71
CA ASN A 413 3.87 -27.91 -22.46
C ASN A 413 2.90 -27.17 -21.53
N SER A 414 2.38 -27.84 -20.50
CA SER A 414 1.58 -27.17 -19.48
C SER A 414 2.36 -26.02 -18.83
N GLY A 415 1.81 -24.81 -18.91
CA GLY A 415 2.43 -23.55 -18.49
C GLY A 415 3.02 -22.69 -19.61
N ASP A 416 3.21 -23.24 -20.81
CA ASP A 416 3.72 -22.48 -21.96
C ASP A 416 2.65 -21.57 -22.58
N ILE A 417 3.10 -20.46 -23.16
CA ILE A 417 2.26 -19.50 -23.89
C ILE A 417 1.88 -20.09 -25.26
N LEU A 418 0.57 -20.14 -25.52
CA LEU A 418 -0.05 -20.59 -26.77
C LEU A 418 -0.01 -19.51 -27.84
N VAL A 419 -0.45 -18.30 -27.47
CA VAL A 419 -0.53 -17.10 -28.31
C VAL A 419 -0.15 -15.91 -27.45
N GLU A 420 0.70 -15.04 -27.99
CA GLU A 420 1.07 -13.76 -27.40
C GLU A 420 0.78 -12.67 -28.44
N ASP A 421 -0.18 -11.80 -28.14
CA ASP A 421 -0.40 -10.54 -28.83
C ASP A 421 -0.35 -9.41 -27.78
N ARG A 422 -0.19 -8.16 -28.22
CA ARG A 422 0.06 -6.99 -27.36
C ARG A 422 -1.01 -6.76 -26.30
N ASP A 423 -2.23 -7.21 -26.56
CA ASP A 423 -3.39 -7.01 -25.69
C ASP A 423 -3.90 -8.33 -25.04
N ILE A 424 -3.43 -9.51 -25.48
CA ILE A 424 -3.96 -10.83 -25.05
C ILE A 424 -2.84 -11.89 -24.97
N THR A 425 -2.82 -12.68 -23.90
CA THR A 425 -1.97 -13.87 -23.76
C THR A 425 -2.82 -15.09 -23.49
N LEU A 426 -2.67 -16.15 -24.29
CA LEU A 426 -3.26 -17.45 -24.02
C LEU A 426 -2.22 -18.36 -23.39
N VAL A 427 -2.50 -18.95 -22.22
CA VAL A 427 -1.58 -19.85 -21.51
C VAL A 427 -2.23 -21.21 -21.33
N TYR A 428 -1.50 -22.26 -21.67
CA TYR A 428 -1.98 -23.63 -21.55
C TYR A 428 -1.82 -24.18 -20.13
N ARG A 429 -2.84 -24.88 -19.60
CA ARG A 429 -2.82 -25.49 -18.26
C ARG A 429 -3.23 -26.98 -18.27
N GLY A 430 -2.84 -27.73 -19.31
CA GLY A 430 -3.12 -29.17 -19.42
C GLY A 430 -4.51 -29.47 -19.97
N ASP A 431 -5.56 -29.19 -19.20
CA ASP A 431 -6.95 -29.41 -19.65
C ASP A 431 -7.72 -28.11 -19.91
N ASP A 432 -7.08 -26.97 -19.67
CA ASP A 432 -7.67 -25.63 -19.72
C ASP A 432 -6.74 -24.63 -20.45
N ILE A 433 -7.33 -23.53 -20.94
CA ILE A 433 -6.65 -22.43 -21.61
C ILE A 433 -6.99 -21.13 -20.89
N GLU A 434 -6.05 -20.61 -20.11
CA GLU A 434 -6.21 -19.33 -19.42
C GLU A 434 -6.07 -18.18 -20.44
N VAL A 435 -7.09 -17.32 -20.51
CA VAL A 435 -7.08 -16.08 -21.31
C VAL A 435 -6.70 -14.90 -20.40
N PHE A 436 -5.54 -14.31 -20.64
CA PHE A 436 -5.11 -13.06 -20.01
C PHE A 436 -5.32 -11.91 -20.99
N VAL A 437 -5.83 -10.78 -20.50
CA VAL A 437 -5.97 -9.53 -21.25
C VAL A 437 -5.04 -8.49 -20.61
N GLN A 438 -4.16 -7.87 -21.39
CA GLN A 438 -3.10 -6.98 -20.89
C GLN A 438 -3.39 -5.48 -21.08
N SER A 439 -4.45 -5.09 -21.82
CA SER A 439 -4.65 -3.68 -22.22
C SER A 439 -5.28 -2.78 -21.15
N GLU A 440 -4.86 -1.52 -21.08
CA GLU A 440 -5.47 -0.45 -20.25
C GLU A 440 -6.82 0.09 -20.78
N ALA A 441 -7.45 -0.56 -21.77
CA ALA A 441 -8.71 -0.09 -22.33
C ALA A 441 -9.89 -0.34 -21.38
N GLN A 442 -10.59 0.73 -20.98
CA GLN A 442 -11.65 0.73 -19.94
C GLN A 442 -12.82 -0.26 -20.14
N TYR A 443 -12.96 -0.87 -21.32
CA TYR A 443 -14.10 -1.72 -21.69
C TYR A 443 -13.70 -2.92 -22.54
N VAL A 444 -12.62 -3.63 -22.18
CA VAL A 444 -12.41 -5.00 -22.67
C VAL A 444 -13.15 -5.95 -21.73
N GLN A 445 -14.31 -6.42 -22.16
CA GLN A 445 -14.94 -7.59 -21.56
C GLN A 445 -14.61 -8.82 -22.40
N ALA A 446 -13.84 -9.74 -21.82
CA ALA A 446 -13.97 -11.16 -22.14
C ALA A 446 -15.22 -11.66 -21.39
N SER A 447 -16.40 -11.32 -21.89
CA SER A 447 -17.64 -11.97 -21.45
C SER A 447 -17.65 -13.39 -22.01
N ASP A 448 -18.05 -14.36 -21.18
CA ASP A 448 -18.06 -15.80 -21.46
C ASP A 448 -18.69 -16.09 -22.84
N ALA A 449 -17.81 -16.23 -23.84
CA ALA A 449 -18.18 -16.25 -25.25
C ALA A 449 -18.56 -17.66 -25.69
N GLY A 450 -19.47 -18.28 -24.91
CA GLY A 450 -20.06 -19.59 -25.16
C GLY A 450 -19.01 -20.63 -25.55
N HIS A 451 -18.36 -21.22 -24.55
CA HIS A 451 -17.34 -22.27 -24.68
C HIS A 451 -17.84 -23.56 -25.38
N ASP A 452 -18.22 -23.47 -26.65
CA ASP A 452 -18.28 -24.57 -27.63
C ASP A 452 -16.82 -24.96 -28.00
N PHE A 453 -15.96 -25.11 -26.98
CA PHE A 453 -14.72 -25.86 -27.10
C PHE A 453 -15.14 -27.30 -27.40
N ILE A 454 -14.99 -27.73 -28.64
CA ILE A 454 -15.20 -29.13 -29.01
C ILE A 454 -14.05 -29.94 -28.41
N VAL A 455 -14.24 -30.35 -27.16
CA VAL A 455 -13.36 -31.26 -26.43
C VAL A 455 -13.53 -32.64 -27.04
N LYS A 456 -12.63 -33.01 -27.96
CA LYS A 456 -12.62 -34.38 -28.48
C LYS A 456 -12.01 -35.27 -27.41
N ARG A 457 -12.78 -36.28 -26.98
CA ARG A 457 -12.31 -37.31 -26.03
C ARG A 457 -12.11 -38.64 -26.74
N ASP A 458 -11.19 -39.45 -26.23
CA ASP A 458 -11.01 -40.83 -26.66
C ASP A 458 -12.04 -41.78 -25.98
N GLN A 459 -11.90 -43.09 -26.24
CA GLN A 459 -12.78 -44.11 -25.66
C GLN A 459 -12.57 -44.31 -24.15
N GLU A 460 -11.50 -43.76 -23.57
CA GLU A 460 -11.17 -43.74 -22.15
C GLU A 460 -11.57 -42.39 -21.50
N ASN A 461 -12.29 -41.53 -22.21
CA ASN A 461 -12.70 -40.17 -21.80
C ASN A 461 -11.55 -39.16 -21.63
N ASN A 462 -10.32 -39.49 -22.05
CA ASN A 462 -9.18 -38.56 -22.04
C ASN A 462 -9.36 -37.49 -23.11
N ILE A 463 -8.93 -36.26 -22.86
CA ILE A 463 -8.96 -35.21 -23.89
C ILE A 463 -7.84 -35.46 -24.90
N VAL A 464 -8.17 -35.42 -26.20
CA VAL A 464 -7.25 -35.61 -27.32
C VAL A 464 -7.26 -34.47 -28.33
N GLY A 465 -7.98 -33.38 -28.06
CA GLY A 465 -7.96 -32.15 -28.84
C GLY A 465 -9.06 -31.16 -28.44
N PHE A 466 -8.84 -29.87 -28.77
CA PHE A 466 -9.75 -28.77 -28.46
C PHE A 466 -9.85 -27.83 -29.68
N ALA A 467 -11.06 -27.51 -30.13
CA ALA A 467 -11.29 -26.43 -31.09
C ALA A 467 -12.32 -25.46 -30.49
N GLY A 468 -12.03 -24.16 -30.44
CA GLY A 468 -12.93 -23.18 -29.83
C GLY A 468 -12.69 -21.76 -30.30
N TYR A 469 -13.33 -20.81 -29.63
CA TYR A 469 -13.47 -19.43 -30.08
C TYR A 469 -13.34 -18.48 -28.89
N VAL A 470 -12.67 -17.34 -29.10
CA VAL A 470 -12.55 -16.28 -28.09
C VAL A 470 -12.98 -14.97 -28.74
N LYS A 471 -14.11 -14.41 -28.28
CA LYS A 471 -14.56 -13.08 -28.71
C LYS A 471 -14.01 -12.02 -27.77
N VAL A 472 -13.39 -10.99 -28.33
CA VAL A 472 -12.92 -9.83 -27.56
C VAL A 472 -13.56 -8.57 -28.13
N TYR A 473 -14.33 -7.90 -27.30
CA TYR A 473 -15.03 -6.68 -27.70
C TYR A 473 -14.13 -5.46 -27.45
N ARG A 474 -13.94 -4.64 -28.50
CA ARG A 474 -13.21 -3.38 -28.40
C ARG A 474 -14.11 -2.19 -28.72
N THR A 475 -14.56 -1.50 -27.68
CA THR A 475 -15.27 -0.23 -27.85
C THR A 475 -14.29 0.94 -27.85
N SER A 476 -14.38 1.80 -28.87
CA SER A 476 -13.76 3.12 -28.87
C SER A 476 -14.84 4.19 -29.01
N LYS A 477 -14.57 5.43 -28.57
CA LYS A 477 -15.56 6.53 -28.62
C LYS A 477 -16.02 6.92 -30.03
N GLU A 478 -15.29 6.52 -31.07
CA GLU A 478 -15.59 6.92 -32.45
C GLU A 478 -15.90 5.76 -33.39
N HIS A 479 -15.43 4.53 -33.10
CA HIS A 479 -15.70 3.34 -33.90
C HIS A 479 -15.90 2.09 -33.02
N MET A 480 -16.97 1.35 -33.29
CA MET A 480 -17.16 -0.02 -32.81
C MET A 480 -16.54 -0.96 -33.86
N TYR A 481 -15.41 -1.56 -33.53
CA TYR A 481 -14.80 -2.64 -34.31
C TYR A 481 -14.79 -3.89 -33.42
N ASP A 482 -15.53 -4.92 -33.82
CA ASP A 482 -15.44 -6.26 -33.22
C ASP A 482 -14.25 -7.00 -33.86
N ASP A 483 -13.07 -6.93 -33.24
CA ASP A 483 -11.94 -7.80 -33.59
C ASP A 483 -12.14 -9.17 -32.93
N SER A 484 -12.75 -10.10 -33.68
CA SER A 484 -12.82 -11.51 -33.31
C SER A 484 -11.61 -12.25 -33.88
N PHE A 485 -10.68 -12.68 -33.04
CA PHE A 485 -9.59 -13.55 -33.46
C PHE A 485 -10.03 -15.03 -33.41
N TYR A 486 -9.58 -15.80 -34.39
CA TYR A 486 -9.85 -17.24 -34.50
C TYR A 486 -8.54 -17.98 -34.23
N THR A 487 -8.59 -18.99 -33.36
CA THR A 487 -7.44 -19.89 -33.14
C THR A 487 -7.93 -21.33 -32.93
N THR A 488 -7.25 -22.29 -33.56
CA THR A 488 -7.56 -23.72 -33.48
C THR A 488 -6.30 -24.47 -33.10
N PHE A 489 -6.41 -25.36 -32.12
CA PHE A 489 -5.29 -26.10 -31.57
C PHE A 489 -5.46 -27.59 -31.81
N PHE A 490 -4.42 -28.29 -32.26
CA PHE A 490 -4.48 -29.73 -32.53
C PHE A 490 -3.62 -30.50 -31.53
N SER A 491 -4.01 -31.73 -31.19
CA SER A 491 -3.09 -32.69 -30.57
C SER A 491 -2.63 -33.71 -31.62
N ALA A 492 -1.35 -34.04 -31.59
CA ALA A 492 -0.71 -34.87 -32.62
C ALA A 492 -1.06 -36.38 -32.52
N ASN A 493 -1.76 -36.81 -31.47
CA ASN A 493 -1.99 -38.23 -31.14
C ASN A 493 -3.38 -38.76 -31.55
N SER A 494 -3.91 -38.29 -32.69
CA SER A 494 -4.86 -39.11 -33.46
C SER A 494 -4.27 -39.43 -34.84
N THR A 495 -4.14 -40.73 -35.06
CA THR A 495 -3.65 -41.37 -36.29
C THR A 495 -4.74 -41.22 -37.43
N ARG A 496 -4.54 -41.57 -38.73
CA ARG A 496 -5.42 -41.33 -39.95
C ARG A 496 -5.67 -42.54 -40.94
N SER A 497 -6.77 -43.35 -40.90
CA SER A 497 -7.25 -44.37 -41.92
C SER A 497 -8.56 -45.23 -41.62
N GLN A 498 -9.68 -44.66 -41.15
CA GLN A 498 -11.06 -45.24 -41.05
C GLN A 498 -12.08 -44.10 -41.28
N ALA A 499 -12.11 -43.61 -42.52
CA ALA A 499 -13.14 -42.73 -43.05
C ALA A 499 -13.12 -42.93 -44.58
N ASP A 500 -14.21 -43.48 -45.13
CA ASP A 500 -14.36 -43.68 -46.57
C ASP A 500 -14.89 -42.37 -47.19
N LEU A 501 -14.00 -41.62 -47.84
CA LEU A 501 -14.22 -40.21 -48.21
C LEU A 501 -15.29 -39.99 -49.28
N GLY A 502 -15.67 -41.03 -50.04
CA GLY A 502 -16.72 -41.02 -51.07
C GLY A 502 -18.16 -40.80 -50.60
N SER A 503 -18.38 -40.02 -49.54
CA SER A 503 -19.68 -39.77 -48.91
C SER A 503 -20.20 -38.34 -49.14
N ASN A 504 -21.53 -38.15 -49.03
CA ASN A 504 -22.14 -36.82 -49.06
C ASN A 504 -22.30 -36.30 -47.63
N TYR A 505 -21.56 -35.25 -47.27
CA TYR A 505 -21.62 -34.66 -45.93
C TYR A 505 -22.69 -33.58 -45.90
N SER A 506 -23.67 -33.70 -45.00
CA SER A 506 -24.75 -32.72 -44.86
C SER A 506 -24.59 -31.87 -43.60
N GLY A 507 -24.96 -30.61 -43.69
CA GLY A 507 -24.80 -29.64 -42.61
C GLY A 507 -25.86 -28.55 -42.63
N GLU A 508 -25.99 -27.85 -41.51
CA GLU A 508 -26.91 -26.72 -41.37
C GLU A 508 -26.12 -25.41 -41.32
N LEU A 509 -26.49 -24.48 -42.20
CA LEU A 509 -25.82 -23.19 -42.36
C LEU A 509 -26.51 -22.14 -41.51
N PHE A 510 -25.77 -21.50 -40.61
CA PHE A 510 -26.28 -20.43 -39.75
C PHE A 510 -25.54 -19.11 -40.00
N TYR A 511 -26.31 -18.02 -40.00
CA TYR A 511 -25.83 -16.65 -40.13
C TYR A 511 -26.27 -15.88 -38.88
N SER A 512 -25.33 -15.28 -38.17
CA SER A 512 -25.63 -14.37 -37.06
C SER A 512 -25.46 -12.93 -37.52
N ALA A 513 -26.48 -12.10 -37.32
CA ALA A 513 -26.35 -10.64 -37.41
C ALA A 513 -26.63 -10.00 -36.05
N LEU A 514 -25.90 -8.94 -35.76
CA LEU A 514 -26.20 -7.99 -34.70
C LEU A 514 -26.87 -6.76 -35.32
N PRO A 515 -28.19 -6.57 -35.14
CA PRO A 515 -28.78 -5.24 -35.21
C PRO A 515 -28.17 -4.35 -34.12
N LYS A 516 -28.35 -3.03 -34.23
CA LYS A 516 -27.87 -2.08 -33.20
C LYS A 516 -28.42 -2.32 -31.79
N ASP A 517 -29.47 -3.13 -31.67
CA ASP A 517 -30.28 -3.27 -30.46
C ASP A 517 -30.08 -4.66 -29.81
N GLU A 518 -28.81 -4.94 -29.46
CA GLU A 518 -28.32 -5.87 -28.40
C GLU A 518 -28.88 -7.31 -28.29
N LYS A 519 -29.53 -7.88 -29.32
CA LYS A 519 -29.85 -9.33 -29.34
C LYS A 519 -29.31 -10.02 -30.60
N PRO A 520 -28.38 -10.99 -30.47
CA PRO A 520 -27.90 -11.76 -31.61
C PRO A 520 -29.04 -12.59 -32.19
N LEU A 521 -29.28 -12.44 -33.50
CA LEU A 521 -30.31 -13.19 -34.21
C LEU A 521 -29.68 -14.25 -35.11
N THR A 522 -29.61 -15.49 -34.62
CA THR A 522 -29.12 -16.63 -35.39
C THR A 522 -30.18 -17.08 -36.40
N VAL A 523 -29.93 -16.83 -37.68
CA VAL A 523 -30.80 -17.19 -38.80
C VAL A 523 -30.25 -18.42 -39.52
N LYS A 524 -31.01 -19.51 -39.51
CA LYS A 524 -30.72 -20.72 -40.31
C LYS A 524 -30.97 -20.42 -41.79
N LEU A 525 -29.93 -20.45 -42.61
CA LEU A 525 -29.98 -20.10 -44.04
C LEU A 525 -30.40 -21.28 -44.94
N GLY A 526 -30.13 -22.51 -44.53
CA GLY A 526 -30.49 -23.71 -45.28
C GLY A 526 -29.71 -24.95 -44.86
N ARG A 527 -29.93 -26.06 -45.58
CA ARG A 527 -29.01 -27.21 -45.58
C ARG A 527 -27.95 -27.00 -46.66
N VAL A 528 -26.72 -27.38 -46.35
CA VAL A 528 -25.59 -27.48 -47.27
C VAL A 528 -25.25 -28.95 -47.38
N THR A 529 -24.99 -29.42 -48.60
CA THR A 529 -24.45 -30.76 -48.84
C THR A 529 -23.12 -30.60 -49.59
N LEU A 530 -22.07 -31.25 -49.09
CA LEU A 530 -20.78 -31.37 -49.76
C LEU A 530 -20.62 -32.79 -50.29
N SER A 531 -20.20 -32.91 -51.55
CA SER A 531 -19.83 -34.19 -52.16
C SER A 531 -18.31 -34.22 -52.30
N LEU A 532 -17.64 -35.10 -51.57
CA LEU A 532 -16.17 -35.18 -51.51
C LEU A 532 -15.66 -36.32 -52.37
N ASN A 533 -15.96 -36.28 -53.68
CA ASN A 533 -15.54 -37.33 -54.59
C ASN A 533 -14.01 -37.36 -54.75
N GLU A 534 -13.44 -38.54 -54.49
CA GLU A 534 -12.02 -38.83 -54.45
C GLU A 534 -11.35 -38.62 -55.82
N GLY A 535 -10.27 -37.84 -55.86
CA GLY A 535 -9.50 -37.65 -57.10
C GLY A 535 -8.31 -36.71 -56.96
N ASP A 536 -8.56 -35.44 -56.63
CA ASP A 536 -7.54 -34.38 -56.57
C ASP A 536 -7.77 -33.49 -55.33
N PRO A 537 -6.94 -33.58 -54.27
CA PRO A 537 -6.92 -32.57 -53.22
C PRO A 537 -6.31 -31.27 -53.75
N ALA A 538 -6.87 -30.14 -53.36
CA ALA A 538 -6.44 -28.81 -53.81
C ALA A 538 -5.00 -28.47 -53.39
N CYS A 539 -4.55 -29.00 -52.24
CA CYS A 539 -3.15 -29.04 -51.82
C CYS A 539 -2.94 -30.06 -50.69
N THR A 540 -1.70 -30.21 -50.22
CA THR A 540 -1.36 -30.97 -49.01
C THR A 540 -0.62 -30.09 -48.01
N VAL A 541 -0.98 -30.21 -46.73
CA VAL A 541 -0.37 -29.46 -45.61
C VAL A 541 0.12 -30.47 -44.56
N SER A 542 1.41 -30.44 -44.26
CA SER A 542 2.07 -31.36 -43.32
C SER A 542 1.74 -32.85 -43.53
N GLY A 543 1.62 -33.27 -44.79
CA GLY A 543 1.30 -34.65 -45.18
C GLY A 543 -0.19 -35.03 -45.09
N ARG A 544 -1.09 -34.07 -44.88
CA ARG A 544 -2.55 -34.24 -44.88
C ARG A 544 -3.18 -33.50 -46.07
N ASP A 545 -4.24 -34.07 -46.64
CA ASP A 545 -4.90 -33.56 -47.84
C ASP A 545 -5.91 -32.44 -47.52
N VAL A 546 -6.02 -31.43 -48.39
CA VAL A 546 -6.92 -30.27 -48.23
C VAL A 546 -7.80 -30.12 -49.47
N TYR A 547 -9.09 -29.84 -49.28
CA TYR A 547 -10.08 -29.77 -50.36
C TYR A 547 -10.76 -28.39 -50.41
N THR A 548 -11.03 -27.90 -51.63
CA THR A 548 -11.69 -26.60 -51.86
C THR A 548 -13.14 -26.79 -52.31
N CYS A 549 -14.09 -26.13 -51.67
CA CYS A 549 -15.50 -26.22 -52.05
C CYS A 549 -15.88 -25.18 -53.12
N VAL A 550 -15.63 -25.51 -54.38
CA VAL A 550 -16.00 -24.65 -55.53
C VAL A 550 -17.50 -24.78 -55.88
N ASP A 551 -18.11 -25.94 -55.63
CA ASP A 551 -19.47 -26.30 -56.06
C ASP A 551 -20.50 -26.40 -54.90
N ALA A 552 -20.31 -25.66 -53.81
CA ALA A 552 -21.27 -25.67 -52.70
C ALA A 552 -22.63 -25.06 -53.13
N GLU A 553 -23.73 -25.81 -52.93
CA GLU A 553 -25.09 -25.35 -53.20
C GLU A 553 -25.94 -25.24 -51.92
N VAL A 554 -26.78 -24.20 -51.85
CA VAL A 554 -27.79 -24.01 -50.79
C VAL A 554 -29.18 -24.07 -51.42
N ASN A 555 -29.82 -25.25 -51.32
CA ASN A 555 -31.13 -25.55 -51.93
C ASN A 555 -31.14 -25.35 -53.47
N GLY A 556 -30.11 -25.81 -54.19
CA GLY A 556 -30.07 -25.75 -55.67
C GLY A 556 -29.61 -24.41 -56.26
N GLN A 557 -28.84 -23.62 -55.50
CA GLN A 557 -28.21 -22.38 -55.96
C GLN A 557 -26.80 -22.23 -55.38
N SER A 558 -25.88 -21.66 -56.15
CA SER A 558 -24.50 -21.39 -55.73
C SER A 558 -24.45 -20.63 -54.39
N PHE A 559 -23.70 -21.19 -53.44
CA PHE A 559 -23.48 -20.70 -52.08
C PHE A 559 -23.17 -19.20 -52.03
N MET A 560 -22.33 -18.71 -52.94
CA MET A 560 -21.90 -17.30 -52.99
C MET A 560 -23.06 -16.33 -53.26
N SER A 561 -24.08 -16.72 -54.03
CA SER A 561 -25.19 -15.82 -54.40
C SER A 561 -26.18 -15.49 -53.28
N LYS A 562 -26.02 -16.07 -52.08
CA LYS A 562 -26.82 -15.72 -50.88
C LYS A 562 -26.09 -14.88 -49.83
N LEU A 563 -24.75 -14.80 -49.90
CA LEU A 563 -23.95 -13.94 -49.02
C LEU A 563 -23.97 -12.47 -49.46
N TYR A 564 -24.25 -12.20 -50.75
CA TYR A 564 -24.27 -10.85 -51.33
C TYR A 564 -25.58 -10.58 -52.08
N ASP A 565 -26.13 -9.39 -51.89
CA ASP A 565 -27.14 -8.78 -52.78
C ASP A 565 -26.51 -7.56 -53.47
N LYS A 566 -27.09 -7.12 -54.59
CA LYS A 566 -26.62 -6.04 -55.48
C LYS A 566 -26.28 -4.72 -54.78
N ASN A 567 -26.70 -4.51 -53.53
CA ASN A 567 -26.62 -3.23 -52.83
C ASN A 567 -25.93 -3.22 -51.45
N ARG A 568 -25.46 -4.35 -50.86
CA ARG A 568 -24.60 -4.36 -49.63
C ARG A 568 -24.10 -5.75 -49.20
N ARG A 569 -22.99 -5.75 -48.44
CA ARG A 569 -22.49 -6.89 -47.62
C ARG A 569 -23.51 -7.22 -46.52
N ARG A 570 -23.83 -8.51 -46.33
CA ARG A 570 -24.40 -9.01 -45.07
C ARG A 570 -23.25 -9.19 -44.07
N GLN A 571 -23.25 -8.42 -43.00
CA GLN A 571 -22.19 -8.44 -41.99
C GLN A 571 -22.61 -9.41 -40.88
N GLY A 572 -21.80 -10.45 -40.65
CA GLY A 572 -22.13 -11.53 -39.72
C GLY A 572 -21.17 -12.72 -39.84
N ASP A 573 -21.11 -13.51 -38.78
CA ASP A 573 -20.32 -14.75 -38.71
C ASP A 573 -21.11 -15.92 -39.33
N LEU A 574 -20.41 -16.84 -40.02
CA LEU A 574 -21.02 -17.97 -40.73
C LEU A 574 -20.54 -19.32 -40.16
N PHE A 575 -21.49 -20.17 -39.79
CA PHE A 575 -21.22 -21.45 -39.12
C PHE A 575 -21.73 -22.62 -39.96
N VAL A 576 -20.92 -23.68 -40.06
CA VAL A 576 -21.33 -24.97 -40.66
C VAL A 576 -20.90 -26.11 -39.74
N LYS A 577 -21.84 -27.00 -39.41
CA LYS A 577 -21.56 -28.29 -38.76
C LYS A 577 -21.80 -29.38 -39.80
N PHE A 578 -20.77 -30.13 -40.19
CA PHE A 578 -20.91 -31.25 -41.12
C PHE A 578 -21.06 -32.58 -40.39
N TYR A 579 -22.03 -33.38 -40.82
CA TYR A 579 -22.26 -34.73 -40.37
C TYR A 579 -22.13 -35.67 -41.58
N GLY A 580 -21.25 -36.66 -41.47
CA GLY A 580 -21.16 -37.76 -42.44
C GLY A 580 -22.24 -38.82 -42.17
N ASP A 581 -22.67 -39.52 -43.21
CA ASP A 581 -23.72 -40.55 -43.13
C ASP A 581 -23.38 -41.72 -42.18
N SER A 582 -22.09 -41.88 -41.84
CA SER A 582 -21.53 -42.88 -40.91
C SER A 582 -21.35 -42.39 -39.46
N GLY A 583 -21.65 -41.13 -39.14
CA GLY A 583 -21.36 -40.51 -37.84
C GLY A 583 -19.97 -39.84 -37.76
N GLU A 584 -19.27 -39.72 -38.88
CA GLU A 584 -18.03 -38.95 -39.01
C GLU A 584 -18.27 -37.43 -38.96
N PHE A 585 -17.23 -36.67 -38.61
CA PHE A 585 -17.27 -35.21 -38.47
C PHE A 585 -16.17 -34.53 -39.29
N ALA A 586 -16.55 -33.47 -40.01
CA ALA A 586 -15.64 -32.55 -40.67
C ALA A 586 -15.91 -31.11 -40.18
N SER A 587 -14.86 -30.30 -40.10
CA SER A 587 -14.93 -28.90 -39.68
C SER A 587 -14.06 -28.03 -40.58
N GLY A 588 -14.70 -27.12 -41.33
CA GLY A 588 -14.04 -26.07 -42.08
C GLY A 588 -14.34 -24.68 -41.51
N TYR A 589 -13.50 -23.71 -41.84
CA TYR A 589 -13.75 -22.28 -41.63
C TYR A 589 -13.69 -21.56 -42.98
N ILE A 590 -14.35 -20.42 -43.11
CA ILE A 590 -14.34 -19.66 -44.37
C ILE A 590 -13.33 -18.53 -44.26
N TYR A 591 -12.28 -18.61 -45.08
CA TYR A 591 -11.32 -17.53 -45.27
C TYR A 591 -11.72 -16.67 -46.48
N GLU A 592 -12.09 -15.40 -46.27
CA GLU A 592 -12.31 -14.43 -47.36
C GLU A 592 -11.05 -13.58 -47.58
N GLU A 593 -10.25 -13.93 -48.59
CA GLU A 593 -9.08 -13.15 -49.00
C GLU A 593 -9.46 -12.00 -49.97
N ALA A 594 -10.30 -11.04 -49.52
CA ALA A 594 -10.34 -9.65 -50.00
C ALA A 594 -11.51 -8.82 -49.44
N TYR A 595 -11.25 -7.53 -49.18
CA TYR A 595 -12.31 -6.54 -48.97
C TYR A 595 -13.07 -6.27 -50.30
N GLN A 596 -14.40 -6.12 -50.23
CA GLN A 596 -15.32 -5.83 -51.35
C GLN A 596 -15.73 -7.00 -52.28
N GLY A 597 -15.98 -8.19 -51.72
CA GLY A 597 -16.95 -9.13 -52.32
C GLY A 597 -16.49 -9.88 -53.57
N ASN A 598 -15.19 -10.19 -53.65
CA ASN A 598 -14.63 -11.16 -54.60
C ASN A 598 -13.84 -12.23 -53.85
N ALA A 599 -14.47 -12.90 -52.88
CA ALA A 599 -13.91 -14.12 -52.29
C ALA A 599 -13.74 -15.18 -53.39
N LYS A 600 -12.49 -15.49 -53.76
CA LYS A 600 -12.20 -16.40 -54.88
C LYS A 600 -12.04 -17.87 -54.48
N LYS A 601 -11.99 -18.17 -53.19
CA LYS A 601 -11.86 -19.54 -52.65
C LYS A 601 -12.62 -19.68 -51.33
N VAL A 602 -13.05 -20.92 -51.06
CA VAL A 602 -13.54 -21.38 -49.77
C VAL A 602 -12.87 -22.74 -49.51
N ASP A 603 -12.01 -22.79 -48.50
CA ASP A 603 -11.28 -23.99 -48.12
C ASP A 603 -12.07 -24.78 -47.06
N VAL A 604 -12.21 -26.09 -47.21
CA VAL A 604 -12.91 -26.95 -46.24
C VAL A 604 -12.01 -28.10 -45.83
N PHE A 605 -11.74 -28.18 -44.53
CA PHE A 605 -10.84 -29.18 -43.96
C PHE A 605 -11.63 -30.41 -43.49
N ILE A 606 -11.15 -31.59 -43.86
CA ILE A 606 -11.70 -32.89 -43.44
C ILE A 606 -10.63 -33.61 -42.62
N LEU A 607 -10.99 -34.04 -41.41
CA LEU A 607 -10.07 -34.70 -40.47
C LEU A 607 -10.43 -36.18 -40.35
N THR A 608 -9.67 -37.04 -41.03
CA THR A 608 -9.81 -38.50 -40.94
C THR A 608 -8.98 -39.10 -39.81
N LYS A 609 -9.39 -40.27 -39.29
CA LYS A 609 -8.86 -40.96 -38.08
C LYS A 609 -8.33 -42.37 -38.42
N GLN A 610 -7.20 -42.86 -37.89
CA GLN A 610 -6.74 -44.29 -37.75
C GLN A 610 -7.09 -44.58 -36.27
#